data_AF-A0A0G2A258-F1
#
_entry.id   AF-A0A0G2A258-F1
#
_cell.length_a   1.000
_cell.length_b   1.000
_cell.length_c   1.000
_cell.angle_alpha   90.00
_cell.angle_beta   90.00
_cell.angle_gamma   90.00
#
_symmetry.space_group_name_H-M   'P 1'
#
loop_
_entity.id
_entity.type
_entity.pdbx_description
1 polymer ?
#
loop_
_entity_poly.entity_id
_entity_poly.type
_entity_poly.pdbx_seq_one_letter_code
_entity_poly.pdbx_strand_id
1 'polypeptide(L)' 'MQSSKITHRINAKALELLEQHPEGLRWSELLSKIKEYDPTFHPKTVNGCVWKLVEKYPDKVYKPTKGLFRLMKYRSS' A
#
# COMPACT_ATOMS: atom_id res chain seq x y z
N MET A 1 -12.30 17.91 3.72
CA MET A 1 -13.06 16.84 4.41
C MET A 1 -12.35 15.51 4.21
N GLN A 2 -11.43 15.15 5.11
CA GLN A 2 -10.75 13.85 5.02
C GLN A 2 -11.76 12.76 5.38
N SER A 3 -12.22 12.02 4.38
CA SER A 3 -13.16 10.92 4.58
C SER A 3 -12.58 9.94 5.60
N SER A 4 -13.26 9.76 6.74
CA SER A 4 -13.04 8.76 7.80
C SER A 4 -13.25 7.31 7.31
N LYS A 5 -13.02 7.05 6.03
CA LYS A 5 -13.29 5.78 5.38
C LYS A 5 -12.12 4.85 5.63
N ILE A 6 -12.42 3.60 6.01
CA ILE A 6 -11.46 2.51 6.20
C ILE A 6 -10.44 2.42 5.05
N THR A 7 -10.87 2.71 3.83
CA THR A 7 -10.00 2.75 2.65
C THR A 7 -8.89 3.80 2.74
N HIS A 8 -9.11 4.96 3.35
CA HIS A 8 -8.06 5.96 3.54
C HIS A 8 -7.02 5.47 4.56
N ARG A 9 -7.46 4.87 5.67
CA ARG A 9 -6.57 4.28 6.68
C ARG A 9 -5.68 3.17 6.07
N ILE A 10 -6.27 2.29 5.26
CA ILE A 10 -5.53 1.24 4.54
C ILE A 10 -4.50 1.85 3.58
N ASN A 11 -4.89 2.83 2.77
CA ASN A 11 -3.98 3.46 1.82
C ASN A 11 -2.83 4.19 2.51
N ALA A 12 -3.13 4.95 3.57
CA ALA A 12 -2.12 5.63 4.38
C ALA A 12 -1.14 4.63 4.98
N LYS A 13 -1.64 3.53 5.56
CA LYS A 13 -0.78 2.48 6.11
C LYS A 13 0.06 1.80 5.04
N ALA A 14 -0.49 1.52 3.87
CA ALA A 14 0.26 0.94 2.75
C ALA A 14 1.42 1.85 2.31
N LEU A 15 1.18 3.16 2.19
CA LEU A 15 2.24 4.13 1.87
C LEU A 15 3.31 4.20 2.96
N GLU A 16 2.91 4.26 4.23
CA GLU A 16 3.83 4.28 5.37
C GLU A 16 4.73 3.03 5.41
N LEU A 17 4.17 1.85 5.11
CA LEU A 17 4.95 0.62 5.00
C LEU A 17 5.95 0.69 3.83
N LEU A 18 5.55 1.24 2.69
CA LEU A 18 6.48 1.43 1.56
C LEU A 18 7.54 2.51 1.83
N GLU A 19 7.29 3.46 2.72
CA GLU A 19 8.30 4.42 3.19
C GLU A 19 9.34 3.77 4.11
N GLN A 20 8.92 2.82 4.95
CA GLN A 20 9.83 2.07 5.82
C GLN A 20 10.66 1.04 5.05
N HIS A 21 10.18 0.58 3.89
CA HIS A 21 10.81 -0.43 3.08
C HIS A 21 11.25 0.16 1.73
N PRO A 22 12.45 0.78 1.65
CA PRO A 22 12.91 1.45 0.44
C PRO A 22 13.12 0.50 -0.74
N GLU A 23 13.32 -0.81 -0.50
CA GLU A 23 13.35 -1.88 -1.51
C GLU A 23 11.97 -2.20 -2.12
N GLY A 24 10.91 -1.77 -1.45
CA GLY A 24 9.52 -2.11 -1.76
C GLY A 24 9.00 -3.31 -0.98
N LEU A 25 7.70 -3.56 -1.10
CA LEU A 25 7.03 -4.68 -0.45
C LEU A 25 6.22 -5.49 -1.44
N ARG A 26 6.24 -6.82 -1.26
CA ARG A 26 5.38 -7.72 -2.01
C ARG A 26 3.91 -7.49 -1.64
N TRP A 27 3.02 -7.84 -2.57
CA TRP A 27 1.58 -7.82 -2.36
C TRP A 27 1.17 -8.54 -1.08
N SER A 28 1.59 -9.80 -0.91
CA SER A 28 1.26 -10.61 0.26
C SER A 28 1.77 -10.00 1.56
N GLU A 29 2.96 -9.40 1.53
CA GLU A 29 3.56 -8.71 2.68
C GLU A 29 2.74 -7.47 3.07
N LEU A 30 2.36 -6.64 2.09
CA LEU A 30 1.49 -5.49 2.33
C LEU A 30 0.16 -5.92 2.95
N LEU A 31 -0.46 -6.98 2.42
CA LEU A 31 -1.71 -7.50 2.97
C LEU A 31 -1.55 -7.99 4.40
N SER A 32 -0.48 -8.73 4.70
CA SER A 32 -0.20 -9.23 6.05
C SER A 32 -0.02 -8.06 7.01
N LYS A 33 0.93 -7.16 6.71
CA LYS A 33 1.27 -6.03 7.57
C LYS A 33 0.09 -5.08 7.81
N ILE A 34 -0.78 -4.88 6.82
CA ILE A 34 -1.99 -4.05 6.97
C ILE A 34 -3.03 -4.75 7.87
N LYS A 35 -3.20 -6.07 7.74
CA LYS A 35 -4.10 -6.85 8.62
C LYS A 35 -3.56 -6.97 10.05
N GLU A 36 -2.25 -7.11 10.21
CA GLU A 36 -1.59 -7.12 11.52
C GLU A 36 -1.72 -5.77 12.21
N TYR A 37 -1.66 -4.68 11.44
CA TYR A 37 -1.90 -3.34 11.96
C TYR A 37 -3.34 -3.14 12.45
N ASP A 38 -4.33 -3.61 11.69
CA ASP A 38 -5.73 -3.52 12.10
C ASP A 38 -6.53 -4.75 11.61
N PRO A 39 -6.78 -5.74 12.49
CA PRO A 39 -7.47 -6.96 12.12
C PRO A 39 -8.96 -6.74 11.85
N THR A 40 -9.50 -5.54 12.13
CA THR A 40 -10.90 -5.19 11.77
C THR A 40 -11.04 -4.93 10.26
N PHE A 41 -9.93 -4.74 9.55
CA PHE A 41 -9.96 -4.52 8.11
C PHE A 41 -10.40 -5.76 7.35
N HIS A 42 -11.53 -5.64 6.67
CA HIS A 42 -12.05 -6.72 5.85
C HIS A 42 -11.05 -7.08 4.72
N PRO A 43 -10.69 -8.36 4.52
CA PRO A 43 -9.65 -8.78 3.58
C PRO A 43 -9.92 -8.33 2.14
N LYS A 44 -11.18 -8.36 1.68
CA LYS A 44 -11.55 -7.85 0.35
C LYS A 44 -11.29 -6.35 0.18
N THR A 45 -11.49 -5.57 1.25
CA THR A 45 -11.25 -4.12 1.22
C THR A 45 -9.76 -3.82 1.18
N VAL A 46 -8.96 -4.55 1.97
CA VAL A 46 -7.49 -4.44 1.93
C VAL A 46 -6.99 -4.79 0.52
N ASN A 47 -7.41 -5.94 -0.02
CA ASN A 47 -7.06 -6.35 -1.38
C ASN A 47 -7.44 -5.27 -2.40
N GLY A 48 -8.67 -4.76 -2.38
CA GLY A 48 -9.11 -3.72 -3.30
C GLY A 48 -8.29 -2.43 -3.18
N CYS A 49 -7.95 -2.00 -1.96
CA CYS A 49 -7.15 -0.80 -1.75
C CYS A 49 -5.71 -0.97 -2.21
N VAL A 50 -5.06 -2.08 -1.89
CA VAL A 50 -3.67 -2.36 -2.31
C VAL A 50 -3.61 -2.50 -3.84
N TRP A 51 -4.64 -3.09 -4.47
CA TRP A 51 -4.70 -3.19 -5.94
C TRP A 51 -4.77 -1.81 -6.59
N LYS A 52 -5.68 -0.97 -6.10
CA LYS A 52 -5.88 0.40 -6.57
C LYS A 52 -4.80 1.37 -6.11
N LEU A 53 -3.82 0.94 -5.32
CA LEU A 53 -2.82 1.83 -4.74
C LEU A 53 -2.00 2.54 -5.82
N VAL A 54 -1.63 1.82 -6.88
CA VAL A 54 -0.89 2.36 -8.04
C VAL A 54 -1.77 3.24 -8.93
N GLU A 55 -3.05 2.93 -9.04
CA GLU A 55 -4.00 3.75 -9.80
C GLU A 55 -4.32 5.06 -9.06
N LYS A 56 -4.37 5.00 -7.72
CA LYS A 56 -4.71 6.12 -6.86
C LYS A 56 -3.53 7.04 -6.58
N TYR A 57 -2.32 6.49 -6.59
CA TYR A 57 -1.08 7.23 -6.35
C TYR A 57 -0.02 6.90 -7.41
N PRO A 58 -0.30 7.13 -8.72
CA PRO A 58 0.63 6.78 -9.80
C PRO A 58 1.95 7.56 -9.70
N ASP A 59 1.91 8.79 -9.18
CA ASP A 59 3.10 9.62 -8.96
C ASP A 59 3.94 9.19 -7.75
N LYS A 60 3.37 8.39 -6.84
CA LYS A 60 4.05 7.98 -5.59
C LYS A 60 4.45 6.52 -5.59
N VAL A 61 3.64 5.63 -6.16
CA VAL A 61 3.83 4.18 -6.09
C VAL A 61 3.91 3.61 -7.50
N TYR A 62 4.92 2.80 -7.75
CA TYR A 62 5.05 2.04 -8.99
C TYR A 62 5.35 0.57 -8.68
N LYS A 63 5.26 -0.27 -9.72
CA LYS A 63 5.52 -1.71 -9.62
C LYS A 63 6.74 -2.06 -10.46
N PRO A 64 7.94 -2.18 -9.86
CA PRO A 64 9.13 -2.60 -10.59
C PRO A 64 8.98 -4.02 -11.15
N THR A 65 8.29 -4.91 -10.44
CA THR A 65 7.98 -6.28 -10.89
C THR A 65 6.56 -6.68 -10.51
N LYS A 66 6.04 -7.76 -11.11
CA LYS A 66 4.69 -8.26 -10.81
C LYS A 66 4.58 -8.60 -9.31
N GLY A 67 3.67 -7.90 -8.63
CA GLY A 67 3.39 -8.12 -7.21
C GLY A 67 4.38 -7.46 -6.25
N LEU A 68 5.33 -6.63 -6.72
CA LEU A 68 6.19 -5.79 -5.87
C LEU A 68 5.74 -4.34 -6.00
N PHE A 69 5.54 -3.65 -4.88
CA PHE A 69 5.16 -2.25 -4.81
C PHE A 69 6.31 -1.46 -4.21
N ARG A 70 6.65 -0.32 -4.81
CA ARG A 70 7.76 0.53 -4.34
C ARG A 70 7.42 1.99 -4.55
N LEU A 71 7.96 2.87 -3.71
CA LEU A 71 7.78 4.31 -3.91
C LEU A 71 8.68 4.85 -5.01
N MET A 72 8.12 5.74 -5.82
CA MET A 72 8.81 6.45 -6.90
C MET A 72 10.07 7.18 -6.41
N LYS A 73 10.04 7.72 -5.19
CA LYS A 73 11.20 8.39 -4.57
C LYS A 73 12.43 7.49 -4.38
N TYR A 74 12.24 6.16 -4.34
CA TYR A 74 13.32 5.18 -4.20
C TYR A 74 13.73 4.55 -5.54
N ARG A 75 13.15 4.98 -6.67
CA ARG A 75 13.46 4.43 -7.99
C ARG A 75 14.87 4.79 -8.47
N SER A 76 15.40 5.91 -8.00
CA SER A 76 16.68 6.49 -8.46
C SER A 76 17.82 6.34 -7.45
N SER A 77 17.63 5.55 -6.38
CA SER A 77 18.68 5.20 -5.41
C SER A 77 19.23 3.81 -5.67
#